data_AF-A0A1F4K6V1-F1
#
_entry.id   AF-A0A1F4K6V1-F1
#
_cell.length_a   1.000
_cell.length_b   1.000
_cell.length_c   1.000
_cell.angle_alpha   90.00
_cell.angle_beta   90.00
_cell.angle_gamma   90.00
#
_symmetry.space_group_name_H-M   'P 1'
#
loop_
_entity.id
_entity.type
_entity.pdbx_description
1 polymer ?
#
loop_
_entity_poly.entity_id
_entity_poly.type
_entity_poly.pdbx_seq_one_letter_code
_entity_poly.pdbx_strand_id
1 'polypeptide(L)'
;MNNNEILKKASFDNQQGVKILKIKGTPYEMGYQHGFLLAGGIDQMIHQTLLATTAYIAAQTGKTLQQAQELMWMGQQAAQPFVPPELMAEMQGITDGANAAGVRVTLEQILLWNTNYDQWCIYAHPHYWDPQGKKGPKALDRIVPGAGGCSSFCAWDEWAGGDGKMIFCKDEDNFNMPAQLENRMMVVAAPDQGHGHMFMTYPGMIGLDGGFNAVGFEMMTQLNSMVDETMAGCGIGVFTRLLLTRASTVDDAIQIFRDYPRCTGIAYHVADARRKQAAVVEASSKMVCVRYPMPDTKALWQTNHSNCYPGWMGYSGYNMVADQVVVNELKDISTIQNWQDSLKDPYNFYVQAPSRFVRYDELIHQYYGNITVDNAITIMGDCFDPYTRMKRAKELPSWTNNILCTICAMYPDFTFQAAPPVGEFKAHVANMWSLIAYPESGDFWLAINDFPAEYGGYVQFNLHQLLKQ
;
A
#
# COMPACT_ATOMS: atom_id res chain seq x y z
N MET A 1 -19.99 13.48 24.90
CA MET A 1 -20.45 14.45 23.89
C MET A 1 -21.74 13.94 23.27
N ASN A 2 -22.58 14.82 22.71
CA ASN A 2 -23.78 14.40 21.98
C ASN A 2 -23.37 13.86 20.60
N ASN A 3 -23.75 12.61 20.26
CA ASN A 3 -23.39 11.97 18.98
C ASN A 3 -23.79 12.83 17.76
N ASN A 4 -24.87 13.60 17.86
CA ASN A 4 -25.28 14.53 16.80
C ASN A 4 -24.26 15.64 16.56
N GLU A 5 -23.55 16.12 17.58
CA GLU A 5 -22.49 17.13 17.42
C GLU A 5 -21.21 16.54 16.82
N ILE A 6 -20.94 15.26 17.08
CA ILE A 6 -19.83 14.53 16.45
C ILE A 6 -20.08 14.40 14.94
N LEU A 7 -21.30 14.01 14.55
CA LEU A 7 -21.65 13.76 13.14
C LEU A 7 -21.74 15.03 12.29
N LYS A 8 -22.09 16.19 12.88
CA LYS A 8 -22.13 17.49 12.16
C LYS A 8 -20.80 17.92 11.55
N LYS A 9 -19.68 17.33 11.98
CA LYS A 9 -18.32 17.66 11.51
C LYS A 9 -17.85 16.81 10.33
N ALA A 10 -18.68 15.87 9.85
CA ALA A 10 -18.29 14.88 8.86
C ALA A 10 -19.27 14.81 7.68
N SER A 11 -18.78 14.34 6.54
CA SER A 11 -19.59 14.03 5.35
C SER A 11 -19.08 12.77 4.65
N PHE A 12 -19.97 12.10 3.94
CA PHE A 12 -19.61 11.06 2.98
C PHE A 12 -20.37 11.33 1.69
N ASP A 13 -19.64 11.64 0.63
CA ASP A 13 -20.21 12.08 -0.64
C ASP A 13 -19.44 11.50 -1.83
N ASN A 14 -20.07 11.49 -3.00
CA ASN A 14 -19.44 11.10 -4.25
C ASN A 14 -19.17 12.34 -5.09
N GLN A 15 -17.91 12.57 -5.45
CA GLN A 15 -17.49 13.66 -6.33
C GLN A 15 -16.79 13.06 -7.54
N GLN A 16 -17.37 13.24 -8.73
CA GLN A 16 -16.77 12.80 -10.00
C GLN A 16 -16.43 11.29 -10.01
N GLY A 17 -17.26 10.46 -9.37
CA GLY A 17 -17.07 9.02 -9.24
C GLY A 17 -16.30 8.61 -7.99
N VAL A 18 -15.55 9.52 -7.36
CA VAL A 18 -14.74 9.26 -6.16
C VAL A 18 -15.62 9.34 -4.91
N LYS A 19 -15.61 8.27 -4.10
CA LYS A 19 -16.23 8.27 -2.76
C LYS A 19 -15.28 8.95 -1.77
N ILE A 20 -15.74 10.00 -1.10
CA ILE A 20 -14.93 10.83 -0.21
C ILE A 20 -15.57 10.86 1.17
N LEU A 21 -14.85 10.36 2.17
CA LEU A 21 -15.19 10.49 3.58
C LEU A 21 -14.38 11.66 4.18
N LYS A 22 -15.07 12.68 4.68
CA LYS A 22 -14.45 13.77 5.44
C LYS A 22 -14.74 13.58 6.92
N ILE A 23 -13.69 13.56 7.73
CA ILE A 23 -13.77 13.38 9.19
C ILE A 23 -12.91 14.41 9.93
N LYS A 24 -13.35 14.80 11.12
CA LYS A 24 -12.70 15.86 11.90
C LYS A 24 -12.90 15.68 13.41
N GLY A 25 -11.83 15.92 14.17
CA GLY A 25 -11.87 15.99 15.63
C GLY A 25 -10.80 15.12 16.29
N THR A 26 -11.10 14.68 17.52
CA THR A 26 -10.29 13.68 18.22
C THR A 26 -10.32 12.33 17.49
N PRO A 27 -9.36 11.41 17.74
CA PRO A 27 -9.33 10.10 17.10
C PRO A 27 -10.65 9.33 17.26
N TYR A 28 -11.23 9.32 18.47
CA TYR A 28 -12.53 8.68 18.72
C TYR A 28 -13.67 9.32 17.93
N GLU A 29 -13.74 10.66 17.86
CA GLU A 29 -14.79 11.35 17.08
C GLU A 29 -14.69 11.05 15.59
N MET A 30 -13.47 11.10 15.03
CA MET A 30 -13.20 10.73 13.64
C MET A 30 -13.58 9.28 13.37
N GLY A 31 -13.23 8.37 14.28
CA GLY A 31 -13.64 6.97 14.22
C GLY A 31 -15.17 6.82 14.23
N TYR A 32 -15.85 7.51 15.15
CA TYR A 32 -17.32 7.46 15.24
C TYR A 32 -18.00 7.94 13.96
N GLN A 33 -17.51 9.04 13.37
CA GLN A 33 -17.98 9.57 12.08
C GLN A 33 -17.79 8.53 10.96
N HIS A 34 -16.60 7.93 10.87
CA HIS A 34 -16.29 6.88 9.91
C HIS A 34 -17.25 5.70 10.06
N GLY A 35 -17.34 5.15 11.28
CA GLY A 35 -18.20 4.01 11.59
C GLY A 35 -19.66 4.24 11.22
N PHE A 36 -20.20 5.39 11.61
CA PHE A 36 -21.61 5.71 11.42
C PHE A 36 -21.96 5.94 9.94
N LEU A 37 -21.16 6.75 9.22
CA LEU A 37 -21.44 7.09 7.82
C LEU A 37 -21.21 5.91 6.85
N LEU A 38 -20.36 4.95 7.24
CA LEU A 38 -19.95 3.84 6.39
C LEU A 38 -20.40 2.47 6.88
N ALA A 39 -21.36 2.40 7.79
CA ALA A 39 -21.78 1.16 8.44
C ALA A 39 -22.07 0.02 7.44
N GLY A 40 -22.79 0.29 6.35
CA GLY A 40 -23.08 -0.73 5.32
C GLY A 40 -21.82 -1.23 4.58
N GLY A 41 -20.86 -0.34 4.31
CA GLY A 41 -19.58 -0.73 3.72
C GLY A 41 -18.73 -1.54 4.70
N ILE A 42 -18.71 -1.14 5.99
CA ILE A 42 -18.03 -1.88 7.06
C ILE A 42 -18.60 -3.30 7.18
N ASP A 43 -19.93 -3.45 7.12
CA ASP A 43 -20.58 -4.77 7.15
C ASP A 43 -20.08 -5.66 6.00
N GLN A 44 -19.99 -5.11 4.77
CA GLN A 44 -19.45 -5.83 3.63
C GLN A 44 -17.97 -6.20 3.81
N MET A 45 -17.15 -5.28 4.29
CA MET A 45 -15.71 -5.54 4.50
C MET A 45 -15.50 -6.66 5.53
N ILE A 46 -16.22 -6.61 6.65
CA ILE A 46 -16.07 -7.59 7.73
C ILE A 46 -16.67 -8.96 7.37
N HIS A 47 -17.84 -8.99 6.73
CA HIS A 47 -18.58 -10.23 6.51
C HIS A 47 -18.41 -10.83 5.10
N GLN A 48 -17.73 -10.15 4.18
CA GLN A 48 -17.44 -10.67 2.84
C GLN A 48 -15.95 -10.60 2.52
N THR A 49 -15.35 -9.41 2.56
CA THR A 49 -13.94 -9.24 2.15
C THR A 49 -12.98 -9.99 3.06
N LEU A 50 -13.15 -9.96 4.39
CA LEU A 50 -12.32 -10.75 5.31
C LEU A 50 -12.42 -12.27 5.07
N LEU A 51 -13.59 -12.78 4.66
CA LEU A 51 -13.75 -14.20 4.29
C LEU A 51 -13.00 -14.53 3.01
N ALA A 52 -12.98 -13.59 2.05
CA ALA A 52 -12.19 -13.72 0.84
C ALA A 52 -10.67 -13.66 1.12
N THR A 53 -10.22 -12.78 2.02
CA THR A 53 -8.84 -12.74 2.50
C THR A 53 -8.46 -14.05 3.19
N THR A 54 -9.36 -14.63 3.99
CA THR A 54 -9.14 -15.96 4.59
C THR A 54 -8.94 -17.04 3.52
N ALA A 55 -9.72 -17.00 2.44
CA ALA A 55 -9.60 -17.93 1.32
C ALA A 55 -8.28 -17.77 0.57
N TYR A 56 -7.81 -16.53 0.38
CA TYR A 56 -6.50 -16.26 -0.17
C TYR A 56 -5.38 -16.85 0.70
N ILE A 57 -5.40 -16.59 2.01
CA ILE A 57 -4.39 -17.13 2.94
C ILE A 57 -4.44 -18.67 2.96
N ALA A 58 -5.62 -19.27 2.95
CA ALA A 58 -5.78 -20.72 2.85
C ALA A 58 -5.14 -21.27 1.57
N ALA A 59 -5.39 -20.63 0.42
CA ALA A 59 -4.85 -21.03 -0.87
C ALA A 59 -3.31 -20.91 -0.93
N GLN A 60 -2.73 -19.84 -0.39
CA GLN A 60 -1.28 -19.67 -0.36
C GLN A 60 -0.62 -20.68 0.58
N THR A 61 -1.16 -20.83 1.80
CA THR A 61 -0.52 -21.63 2.85
C THR A 61 -0.82 -23.14 2.78
N GLY A 62 -1.71 -23.57 1.87
CA GLY A 62 -2.19 -24.96 1.80
C GLY A 62 -3.06 -25.39 2.99
N LYS A 63 -3.53 -24.44 3.79
CA LYS A 63 -4.32 -24.68 5.01
C LYS A 63 -5.81 -24.77 4.71
N THR A 64 -6.57 -25.36 5.63
CA THR A 64 -8.03 -25.25 5.57
C THR A 64 -8.48 -23.82 5.87
N LEU A 65 -9.70 -23.44 5.46
CA LEU A 65 -10.26 -22.12 5.77
C LEU A 65 -10.29 -21.83 7.28
N GLN A 66 -10.61 -22.83 8.09
CA GLN A 66 -10.62 -22.70 9.55
C GLN A 66 -9.21 -22.37 10.08
N GLN A 67 -8.20 -23.11 9.62
CA GLN A 67 -6.82 -22.88 10.03
C GLN A 67 -6.28 -21.52 9.55
N ALA A 68 -6.65 -21.08 8.34
CA ALA A 68 -6.30 -19.75 7.85
C ALA A 68 -6.99 -18.64 8.67
N GLN A 69 -8.23 -18.84 9.10
CA GLN A 69 -8.91 -17.92 9.98
C GLN A 69 -8.25 -17.86 11.37
N GLU A 70 -7.83 -19.00 11.91
CA GLU A 70 -7.06 -19.06 13.16
C GLU A 70 -5.73 -18.31 13.05
N LEU A 71 -5.01 -18.44 11.92
CA LEU A 71 -3.82 -17.63 11.63
C LEU A 71 -4.14 -16.14 11.68
N MET A 72 -5.22 -15.73 10.99
CA MET A 72 -5.64 -14.33 10.92
C MET A 72 -5.89 -13.71 12.31
N TRP A 73 -6.56 -14.47 13.19
CA TRP A 73 -6.82 -14.03 14.56
C TRP A 73 -5.55 -14.00 15.43
N MET A 74 -4.65 -14.99 15.29
CA MET A 74 -3.37 -14.97 16.00
C MET A 74 -2.50 -13.78 15.58
N GLY A 75 -2.50 -13.43 14.29
CA GLY A 75 -1.79 -12.25 13.79
C GLY A 75 -2.38 -10.94 14.34
N GLN A 76 -3.70 -10.80 14.33
CA GLN A 76 -4.36 -9.65 14.96
C GLN A 76 -4.01 -9.51 16.45
N GLN A 77 -4.08 -10.61 17.22
CA GLN A 77 -3.77 -10.61 18.65
C GLN A 77 -2.30 -10.26 18.92
N ALA A 78 -1.38 -10.70 18.06
CA ALA A 78 0.03 -10.35 18.16
C ALA A 78 0.30 -8.86 17.90
N ALA A 79 -0.44 -8.24 16.97
CA ALA A 79 -0.29 -6.83 16.62
C ALA A 79 -0.93 -5.87 17.63
N GLN A 80 -2.03 -6.29 18.26
CA GLN A 80 -2.84 -5.43 19.13
C GLN A 80 -2.05 -4.67 20.22
N PRO A 81 -1.08 -5.26 20.95
CA PRO A 81 -0.32 -4.55 21.98
C PRO A 81 0.53 -3.39 21.45
N PHE A 82 0.79 -3.36 20.15
CA PHE A 82 1.65 -2.37 19.49
C PHE A 82 0.84 -1.25 18.82
N VAL A 83 -0.49 -1.36 18.77
CA VAL A 83 -1.34 -0.30 18.23
C VAL A 83 -1.28 0.93 19.15
N PRO A 84 -0.90 2.11 18.63
CA PRO A 84 -0.88 3.33 19.43
C PRO A 84 -2.27 3.66 20.04
N PRO A 85 -2.34 4.16 21.28
CA PRO A 85 -3.62 4.40 21.97
C PRO A 85 -4.60 5.29 21.20
N GLU A 86 -4.11 6.30 20.50
CA GLU A 86 -4.93 7.18 19.66
C GLU A 86 -5.59 6.44 18.50
N LEU A 87 -4.89 5.50 17.87
CA LEU A 87 -5.42 4.70 16.76
C LEU A 87 -6.37 3.61 17.28
N MET A 88 -6.12 3.07 18.47
CA MET A 88 -7.07 2.22 19.17
C MET A 88 -8.38 2.95 19.48
N ALA A 89 -8.30 4.21 19.93
CA ALA A 89 -9.47 5.04 20.17
C ALA A 89 -10.26 5.34 18.89
N GLU A 90 -9.58 5.54 17.75
CA GLU A 90 -10.25 5.68 16.45
C GLU A 90 -10.96 4.39 16.02
N MET A 91 -10.34 3.22 16.17
CA MET A 91 -11.00 1.93 15.89
C MET A 91 -12.17 1.63 16.83
N GLN A 92 -12.08 2.04 18.10
CA GLN A 92 -13.22 1.99 19.02
C GLN A 92 -14.35 2.92 18.55
N GLY A 93 -14.01 4.13 18.10
CA GLY A 93 -14.98 5.04 17.49
C GLY A 93 -15.67 4.41 16.28
N ILE A 94 -14.92 3.78 15.37
CA ILE A 94 -15.47 3.07 14.19
C ILE A 94 -16.48 2.01 14.63
N THR A 95 -16.12 1.21 15.63
CA THR A 95 -16.98 0.16 16.19
C THR A 95 -18.29 0.75 16.74
N ASP A 96 -18.19 1.78 17.57
CA ASP A 96 -19.35 2.42 18.21
C ASP A 96 -20.25 3.13 17.18
N GLY A 97 -19.65 3.80 16.19
CA GLY A 97 -20.36 4.47 15.11
C GLY A 97 -21.14 3.50 14.24
N ALA A 98 -20.50 2.40 13.81
CA ALA A 98 -21.14 1.37 13.00
C ALA A 98 -22.30 0.69 13.75
N ASN A 99 -22.09 0.41 15.04
CA ASN A 99 -23.13 -0.16 15.91
C ASN A 99 -24.31 0.81 16.13
N ALA A 100 -24.04 2.10 16.28
CA ALA A 100 -25.08 3.12 16.39
C ALA A 100 -25.90 3.30 15.09
N ALA A 101 -25.31 2.99 13.93
CA ALA A 101 -25.98 2.98 12.62
C ALA A 101 -26.69 1.64 12.30
N GLY A 102 -26.67 0.67 13.22
CA GLY A 102 -27.46 -0.57 13.14
C GLY A 102 -26.72 -1.79 12.58
N VAL A 103 -25.43 -1.67 12.29
CA VAL A 103 -24.57 -2.83 11.95
C VAL A 103 -24.06 -3.46 13.24
N ARG A 104 -23.63 -4.73 13.20
CA ARG A 104 -23.07 -5.42 14.38
C ARG A 104 -21.63 -5.80 14.11
N VAL A 105 -20.71 -5.06 14.72
CA VAL A 105 -19.27 -5.33 14.66
C VAL A 105 -18.64 -5.18 16.04
N THR A 106 -17.59 -5.96 16.29
CA THR A 106 -16.77 -5.83 17.51
C THR A 106 -15.47 -5.09 17.21
N LEU A 107 -14.84 -4.55 18.27
CA LEU A 107 -13.53 -3.91 18.14
C LEU A 107 -12.49 -4.88 17.59
N GLU A 108 -12.54 -6.15 17.99
CA GLU A 108 -11.61 -7.19 17.52
C GLU A 108 -11.77 -7.46 16.03
N GLN A 109 -12.99 -7.41 15.48
CA GLN A 109 -13.22 -7.51 14.04
C GLN A 109 -12.66 -6.30 13.29
N ILE A 110 -12.83 -5.08 13.83
CA ILE A 110 -12.23 -3.87 13.25
C ILE A 110 -10.70 -3.93 13.33
N LEU A 111 -10.13 -4.40 14.44
CA LEU A 111 -8.69 -4.63 14.57
C LEU A 111 -8.20 -5.65 13.55
N LEU A 112 -8.90 -6.77 13.40
CA LEU A 112 -8.55 -7.79 12.41
C LEU A 112 -8.58 -7.22 10.99
N TRP A 113 -9.56 -6.39 10.70
CA TRP A 113 -9.64 -5.69 9.43
C TRP A 113 -8.47 -4.73 9.22
N ASN A 114 -8.03 -4.02 10.26
CA ASN A 114 -6.92 -3.09 10.17
C ASN A 114 -5.53 -3.77 10.15
N THR A 115 -5.43 -5.05 10.51
CA THR A 115 -4.19 -5.84 10.39
C THR A 115 -4.21 -6.79 9.19
N ASN A 116 -5.30 -6.84 8.42
CA ASN A 116 -5.48 -7.84 7.38
C ASN A 116 -4.43 -7.72 6.24
N TYR A 117 -4.03 -6.50 5.88
CA TYR A 117 -3.06 -6.27 4.81
C TYR A 117 -1.62 -6.60 5.22
N ASP A 118 -1.26 -6.44 6.49
CA ASP A 118 0.02 -6.94 7.01
C ASP A 118 0.08 -8.46 6.88
N GLN A 119 -1.01 -9.12 7.25
CA GLN A 119 -1.12 -10.57 7.16
C GLN A 119 -1.13 -11.06 5.72
N TRP A 120 -1.82 -10.33 4.83
CA TRP A 120 -1.75 -10.57 3.39
C TRP A 120 -0.32 -10.57 2.88
N CYS A 121 0.46 -9.54 3.23
CA CYS A 121 1.86 -9.39 2.82
C CYS A 121 2.73 -10.53 3.36
N ILE A 122 2.58 -10.86 4.65
CA ILE A 122 3.28 -11.99 5.27
C ILE A 122 2.99 -13.28 4.53
N TYR A 123 1.73 -13.59 4.22
CA TYR A 123 1.36 -14.86 3.59
C TYR A 123 1.52 -14.88 2.06
N ALA A 124 2.08 -13.82 1.46
CA ALA A 124 2.33 -13.74 0.01
C ALA A 124 3.60 -14.48 -0.46
N HIS A 125 4.40 -15.04 0.46
CA HIS A 125 5.66 -15.72 0.14
C HIS A 125 5.86 -17.03 0.93
N PRO A 126 6.64 -18.01 0.44
CA PRO A 126 6.74 -19.38 1.00
C PRO A 126 7.39 -19.48 2.38
N HIS A 127 8.10 -18.43 2.81
CA HIS A 127 8.85 -18.40 4.07
C HIS A 127 8.28 -17.38 5.06
N TYR A 128 6.96 -17.36 5.15
CA TYR A 128 6.19 -16.45 5.98
C TYR A 128 6.36 -16.71 7.49
N TRP A 129 6.00 -15.71 8.30
CA TRP A 129 5.95 -15.83 9.76
C TRP A 129 4.84 -16.79 10.23
N ASP A 130 5.23 -17.86 10.94
CA ASP A 130 4.29 -18.81 11.57
C ASP A 130 4.17 -18.57 13.09
N PRO A 131 3.01 -18.10 13.60
CA PRO A 131 2.79 -17.88 15.03
C PRO A 131 2.94 -19.15 15.89
N GLN A 132 2.81 -20.34 15.29
CA GLN A 132 2.87 -21.62 16.01
C GLN A 132 4.27 -22.25 16.02
N GLY A 133 5.29 -21.52 15.55
CA GLY A 133 6.70 -21.85 15.80
C GLY A 133 7.27 -23.02 14.97
N LYS A 134 6.54 -23.56 13.99
CA LYS A 134 7.13 -24.52 13.04
C LYS A 134 7.86 -23.76 11.93
N LYS A 135 9.08 -23.31 12.23
CA LYS A 135 10.00 -22.80 11.21
C LYS A 135 10.53 -23.96 10.37
N GLY A 136 10.22 -23.97 9.08
CA GLY A 136 10.78 -24.89 8.11
C GLY A 136 10.30 -24.54 6.70
N PRO A 137 11.14 -24.72 5.67
CA PRO A 137 10.74 -24.43 4.30
C PRO A 137 9.56 -25.31 3.92
N LYS A 138 8.42 -24.69 3.62
CA LYS A 138 7.37 -25.30 2.80
C LYS A 138 7.17 -24.37 1.63
N ALA A 139 7.51 -24.84 0.43
CA ALA A 139 7.02 -24.17 -0.76
C ALA A 139 5.49 -24.03 -0.64
N LEU A 140 4.94 -22.89 -1.06
CA LEU A 140 3.49 -22.75 -1.14
C LEU A 140 2.96 -23.90 -2.03
N ASP A 141 1.89 -24.58 -1.61
CA ASP A 141 1.30 -25.69 -2.38
C ASP A 141 0.77 -25.20 -3.75
N ARG A 142 0.51 -23.90 -3.84
CA ARG A 142 0.18 -23.18 -5.07
C ARG A 142 0.82 -21.80 -5.00
N ILE A 143 1.55 -21.41 -6.04
CA ILE A 143 1.90 -20.01 -6.25
C ILE A 143 0.70 -19.38 -6.96
N VAL A 144 0.10 -18.36 -6.35
CA VAL A 144 -0.80 -17.44 -7.06
C VAL A 144 0.06 -16.28 -7.57
N PRO A 145 0.40 -16.22 -8.88
CA PRO A 145 1.06 -15.06 -9.46
C PRO A 145 0.26 -13.77 -9.20
N GLY A 146 0.96 -12.66 -9.04
CA GLY A 146 0.39 -11.36 -8.71
C GLY A 146 -0.19 -11.33 -7.31
N ALA A 147 0.63 -11.44 -6.26
CA ALA A 147 0.16 -11.33 -4.87
C ALA A 147 -0.23 -9.89 -4.46
N GLY A 148 -0.49 -9.02 -5.44
CA GLY A 148 -0.46 -7.56 -5.32
C GLY A 148 0.95 -7.01 -5.51
N GLY A 149 1.06 -5.71 -5.69
CA GLY A 149 2.36 -5.05 -5.77
C GLY A 149 2.25 -3.58 -6.11
N CYS A 150 2.55 -2.70 -5.17
CA CYS A 150 2.50 -1.27 -5.42
C CYS A 150 3.78 -0.73 -6.10
N SER A 151 3.68 0.44 -6.73
CA SER A 151 4.87 1.15 -7.22
C SER A 151 4.75 2.65 -7.12
N SER A 152 5.88 3.35 -7.13
CA SER A 152 5.89 4.82 -7.11
C SER A 152 7.18 5.40 -7.64
N PHE A 153 7.09 6.66 -8.06
CA PHE A 153 8.24 7.52 -8.29
C PHE A 153 7.96 8.96 -7.87
N CYS A 154 9.02 9.72 -7.64
CA CYS A 154 8.96 11.17 -7.52
C CYS A 154 10.11 11.81 -8.28
N ALA A 155 9.91 13.06 -8.70
CA ALA A 155 10.93 13.88 -9.35
C ALA A 155 10.71 15.35 -9.01
N TRP A 156 11.77 16.16 -9.01
CA TRP A 156 11.70 17.60 -8.72
C TRP A 156 12.82 18.37 -9.43
N ASP A 157 12.81 19.69 -9.28
CA ASP A 157 13.78 20.61 -9.90
C ASP A 157 13.95 20.31 -11.41
N GLU A 158 15.18 20.22 -11.92
CA GLU A 158 15.48 19.98 -13.33
C GLU A 158 15.02 18.61 -13.83
N TRP A 159 14.85 17.61 -12.96
CA TRP A 159 14.37 16.29 -13.35
C TRP A 159 12.86 16.29 -13.63
N ALA A 160 12.07 17.00 -12.80
CA ALA A 160 10.66 17.24 -13.10
C ALA A 160 10.48 18.26 -14.23
N GLY A 161 11.30 19.32 -14.24
CA GLY A 161 11.17 20.46 -15.14
C GLY A 161 10.07 21.45 -14.74
N GLY A 162 9.71 22.33 -15.68
CA GLY A 162 8.69 23.35 -15.44
C GLY A 162 9.05 24.30 -14.29
N ASP A 163 8.17 24.40 -13.29
CA ASP A 163 8.38 25.20 -12.09
C ASP A 163 9.22 24.49 -11.00
N GLY A 164 9.71 23.28 -11.31
CA GLY A 164 10.58 22.50 -10.45
C GLY A 164 9.89 21.94 -9.20
N LYS A 165 8.56 22.03 -9.09
CA LYS A 165 7.82 21.41 -7.99
C LYS A 165 8.05 19.91 -7.97
N MET A 166 8.03 19.33 -6.78
CA MET A 166 8.07 17.89 -6.64
C MET A 166 6.73 17.29 -7.09
N ILE A 167 6.78 16.43 -8.11
CA ILE A 167 5.70 15.54 -8.49
C ILE A 167 5.94 14.17 -7.86
N PHE A 168 4.91 13.58 -7.27
CA PHE A 168 4.94 12.25 -6.70
C PHE A 168 3.80 11.43 -7.30
N CYS A 169 4.12 10.26 -7.82
CA CYS A 169 3.20 9.39 -8.53
C CYS A 169 3.23 7.99 -7.92
N LYS A 170 2.07 7.38 -7.72
CA LYS A 170 1.94 6.08 -7.07
C LYS A 170 0.73 5.27 -7.56
N ASP A 171 0.94 3.96 -7.63
CA ASP A 171 -0.01 2.94 -8.07
C ASP A 171 -0.15 1.86 -6.99
N GLU A 172 -1.39 1.50 -6.66
CA GLU A 172 -1.71 0.32 -5.85
C GLU A 172 -2.24 -0.81 -6.74
N ASP A 173 -1.47 -1.89 -6.88
CA ASP A 173 -1.97 -3.09 -7.55
C ASP A 173 -2.42 -4.10 -6.50
N ASN A 174 -3.71 -4.44 -6.50
CA ASN A 174 -4.29 -5.35 -5.52
C ASN A 174 -5.41 -6.21 -6.12
N PHE A 175 -5.81 -7.24 -5.39
CA PHE A 175 -6.95 -8.07 -5.81
C PHE A 175 -8.26 -7.29 -5.73
N ASN A 176 -9.19 -7.62 -6.62
CA ASN A 176 -10.59 -7.21 -6.52
C ASN A 176 -11.41 -8.18 -5.65
N MET A 177 -11.07 -8.33 -4.36
CA MET A 177 -11.86 -9.21 -3.50
C MET A 177 -13.32 -8.76 -3.43
N PRO A 178 -14.26 -9.68 -3.16
CA PRO A 178 -15.68 -9.35 -3.00
C PRO A 178 -15.90 -8.06 -2.19
N ALA A 179 -16.70 -7.17 -2.76
CA ALA A 179 -17.03 -5.83 -2.26
C ALA A 179 -15.91 -4.77 -2.27
N GLN A 180 -14.65 -5.08 -2.59
CA GLN A 180 -13.56 -4.09 -2.53
C GLN A 180 -13.68 -3.01 -3.61
N LEU A 181 -13.89 -3.37 -4.88
CA LEU A 181 -13.96 -2.39 -5.99
C LEU A 181 -15.03 -1.34 -5.71
N GLU A 182 -16.21 -1.78 -5.26
CA GLU A 182 -17.31 -0.89 -4.97
C GLU A 182 -17.05 -0.02 -3.74
N ASN A 183 -16.18 -0.44 -2.81
CA ASN A 183 -15.96 0.27 -1.54
C ASN A 183 -14.63 1.03 -1.46
N ARG A 184 -13.85 1.10 -2.54
CA ARG A 184 -12.69 2.01 -2.58
C ARG A 184 -13.11 3.45 -2.29
N MET A 185 -12.35 4.13 -1.43
CA MET A 185 -12.64 5.50 -1.06
C MET A 185 -11.40 6.29 -0.69
N MET A 186 -11.53 7.61 -0.76
CA MET A 186 -10.59 8.56 -0.20
C MET A 186 -11.09 9.03 1.17
N VAL A 187 -10.22 9.03 2.17
CA VAL A 187 -10.48 9.69 3.46
C VAL A 187 -9.73 11.01 3.48
N VAL A 188 -10.42 12.07 3.92
CA VAL A 188 -9.84 13.38 4.24
C VAL A 188 -10.03 13.61 5.73
N ALA A 189 -8.94 13.59 6.48
CA ALA A 189 -8.94 13.68 7.93
C ALA A 189 -8.40 15.03 8.40
N ALA A 190 -9.15 15.70 9.27
CA ALA A 190 -8.75 16.93 9.97
C ALA A 190 -8.67 16.66 11.49
N PRO A 191 -7.58 16.06 11.99
CA PRO A 191 -7.45 15.75 13.41
C PRO A 191 -7.28 17.03 14.24
N ASP A 192 -7.73 17.00 15.49
CA ASP A 192 -7.49 18.10 16.45
C ASP A 192 -6.01 18.27 16.79
N GLN A 193 -5.20 17.22 16.60
CA GLN A 193 -3.76 17.20 16.85
C GLN A 193 -3.04 16.54 15.66
N GLY A 194 -1.99 17.19 15.16
CA GLY A 194 -1.24 16.73 13.98
C GLY A 194 -1.69 17.40 12.68
N HIS A 195 -1.25 16.84 11.56
CA HIS A 195 -1.52 17.39 10.23
C HIS A 195 -2.82 16.86 9.65
N GLY A 196 -3.60 17.76 9.02
CA GLY A 196 -4.69 17.34 8.14
C GLY A 196 -4.13 16.59 6.93
N HIS A 197 -4.79 15.53 6.49
CA HIS A 197 -4.23 14.61 5.49
C HIS A 197 -5.31 13.87 4.70
N MET A 198 -4.91 13.25 3.59
CA MET A 198 -5.73 12.29 2.85
C MET A 198 -4.98 10.98 2.61
N PHE A 199 -5.75 9.91 2.43
CA PHE A 199 -5.26 8.59 2.06
C PHE A 199 -6.35 7.76 1.40
N MET A 200 -5.93 6.74 0.65
CA MET A 200 -6.82 5.78 -0.02
C MET A 200 -7.05 4.57 0.89
N THR A 201 -8.29 4.10 0.99
CA THR A 201 -8.63 3.01 1.91
C THR A 201 -10.03 2.42 1.63
N TYR A 202 -10.49 1.55 2.53
CA TYR A 202 -11.81 0.94 2.56
C TYR A 202 -12.54 1.23 3.89
N PRO A 203 -13.89 1.16 3.92
CA PRO A 203 -14.69 1.29 5.13
C PRO A 203 -14.16 0.44 6.28
N GLY A 204 -14.02 1.04 7.46
CA GLY A 204 -13.55 0.41 8.69
C GLY A 204 -12.03 0.39 8.85
N MET A 205 -11.25 0.81 7.86
CA MET A 205 -9.80 0.93 7.98
C MET A 205 -9.36 2.34 8.36
N ILE A 206 -8.47 2.46 9.33
CA ILE A 206 -7.89 3.74 9.75
C ILE A 206 -6.78 4.20 8.80
N GLY A 207 -6.18 3.29 8.02
CA GLY A 207 -5.09 3.57 7.10
C GLY A 207 -4.79 2.36 6.23
N LEU A 208 -4.25 2.59 5.03
CA LEU A 208 -3.76 1.56 4.11
C LEU A 208 -2.53 2.09 3.39
N ASP A 209 -2.58 2.22 2.08
CA ASP A 209 -1.48 2.50 1.19
C ASP A 209 -1.70 3.88 0.58
N GLY A 210 -0.67 4.71 0.62
CA GLY A 210 -0.66 5.98 -0.09
C GLY A 210 -1.46 7.10 0.56
N GLY A 211 -0.82 8.26 0.69
CA GLY A 211 -1.47 9.49 1.10
C GLY A 211 -0.49 10.64 1.17
N PHE A 212 -0.99 11.85 1.41
CA PHE A 212 -0.14 13.01 1.71
C PHE A 212 -0.87 13.97 2.65
N ASN A 213 -0.11 14.82 3.32
CA ASN A 213 -0.62 15.73 4.33
C ASN A 213 -0.55 17.20 3.91
N ALA A 214 -1.24 18.04 4.67
CA ALA A 214 -1.38 19.47 4.41
C ALA A 214 -0.10 20.29 4.61
N VAL A 215 1.01 19.66 5.02
CA VAL A 215 2.32 20.31 5.08
C VAL A 215 3.23 19.92 3.93
N GLY A 216 2.75 19.10 2.97
CA GLY A 216 3.48 18.72 1.77
C GLY A 216 4.37 17.50 1.96
N PHE A 217 4.09 16.66 2.97
CA PHE A 217 4.71 15.35 3.12
C PHE A 217 3.83 14.27 2.48
N GLU A 218 4.43 13.42 1.65
CA GLU A 218 3.76 12.33 0.94
C GLU A 218 4.43 10.98 1.23
N MET A 219 3.63 9.92 1.17
CA MET A 219 4.13 8.56 1.29
C MET A 219 3.42 7.57 0.34
N MET A 220 4.13 6.48 0.02
CA MET A 220 3.62 5.25 -0.57
C MET A 220 4.27 4.02 0.09
N THR A 221 3.54 2.93 0.17
CA THR A 221 4.01 1.60 0.61
C THR A 221 4.22 0.70 -0.59
N GLN A 222 5.18 -0.22 -0.49
CA GLN A 222 5.34 -1.33 -1.43
C GLN A 222 5.68 -2.59 -0.65
N LEU A 223 5.04 -3.71 -1.01
CA LEU A 223 5.44 -5.03 -0.54
C LEU A 223 6.94 -5.19 -0.72
N ASN A 224 7.65 -5.62 0.32
CA ASN A 224 9.08 -5.81 0.26
C ASN A 224 9.45 -6.98 1.17
N SER A 225 8.94 -8.18 0.86
CA SER A 225 9.01 -9.36 1.72
C SER A 225 10.41 -9.61 2.25
N MET A 226 10.51 -9.98 3.53
CA MET A 226 11.79 -10.21 4.24
C MET A 226 11.77 -11.52 5.02
N VAL A 227 12.94 -12.11 5.25
CA VAL A 227 13.06 -13.30 6.10
C VAL A 227 12.65 -13.05 7.56
N ASP A 228 12.84 -11.82 8.03
CA ASP A 228 12.56 -11.42 9.41
C ASP A 228 11.26 -10.62 9.50
N GLU A 229 10.15 -11.32 9.65
CA GLU A 229 8.81 -10.75 9.80
C GLU A 229 8.09 -11.28 11.05
N THR A 230 7.14 -10.50 11.55
CA THR A 230 6.29 -10.83 12.69
C THR A 230 4.99 -10.05 12.63
N MET A 231 3.92 -10.53 13.28
CA MET A 231 2.76 -9.69 13.55
C MET A 231 2.87 -8.90 14.86
N ALA A 232 3.92 -9.13 15.67
CA ALA A 232 4.16 -8.41 16.92
C ALA A 232 4.82 -7.04 16.71
N GLY A 233 4.11 -6.13 16.04
CA GLY A 233 4.57 -4.76 15.77
C GLY A 233 3.48 -3.85 15.22
N CYS A 234 3.88 -2.66 14.76
CA CYS A 234 3.01 -1.77 13.98
C CYS A 234 2.98 -2.22 12.52
N GLY A 235 1.78 -2.26 11.96
CA GLY A 235 1.53 -2.59 10.57
C GLY A 235 1.41 -1.37 9.65
N ILE A 236 1.12 -1.64 8.37
CA ILE A 236 0.97 -0.66 7.29
C ILE A 236 -0.02 0.43 7.68
N GLY A 237 -1.23 0.08 8.10
CA GLY A 237 -2.27 1.07 8.45
C GLY A 237 -1.87 1.98 9.61
N VAL A 238 -1.14 1.44 10.60
CA VAL A 238 -0.59 2.22 11.72
C VAL A 238 0.49 3.17 11.23
N PHE A 239 1.45 2.69 10.44
CA PHE A 239 2.53 3.55 9.92
C PHE A 239 2.02 4.63 8.99
N THR A 240 1.07 4.32 8.09
CA THR A 240 0.40 5.33 7.25
C THR A 240 -0.20 6.43 8.11
N ARG A 241 -0.85 6.08 9.22
CA ARG A 241 -1.43 7.09 10.13
C ARG A 241 -0.41 7.88 10.92
N LEU A 242 0.63 7.22 11.43
CA LEU A 242 1.72 7.92 12.12
C LEU A 242 2.43 8.90 11.17
N LEU A 243 2.77 8.48 9.96
CA LEU A 243 3.44 9.30 8.96
C LEU A 243 2.57 10.50 8.55
N LEU A 244 1.34 10.27 8.10
CA LEU A 244 0.50 11.35 7.59
C LEU A 244 0.10 12.36 8.67
N THR A 245 -0.09 11.91 9.92
CA THR A 245 -0.49 12.79 11.02
C THR A 245 0.69 13.55 11.62
N ARG A 246 1.93 13.03 11.57
CA ARG A 246 3.07 13.55 12.35
C ARG A 246 4.28 13.99 11.54
N ALA A 247 4.54 13.40 10.37
CA ALA A 247 5.74 13.70 9.61
C ALA A 247 5.58 15.03 8.87
N SER A 248 6.55 15.93 9.04
CA SER A 248 6.73 17.14 8.23
C SER A 248 7.95 17.04 7.31
N THR A 249 8.85 16.09 7.58
CA THR A 249 10.13 15.89 6.90
C THR A 249 10.43 14.41 6.69
N VAL A 250 11.37 14.11 5.80
CA VAL A 250 11.91 12.75 5.62
C VAL A 250 12.55 12.24 6.92
N ASP A 251 13.22 13.10 7.70
CA ASP A 251 13.84 12.72 8.97
C ASP A 251 12.79 12.33 10.02
N ASP A 252 11.65 13.03 10.09
CA ASP A 252 10.53 12.64 10.97
C ASP A 252 10.02 11.24 10.61
N ALA A 253 9.90 10.94 9.32
CA ALA A 253 9.48 9.63 8.84
C ALA A 253 10.46 8.53 9.25
N ILE A 254 11.75 8.75 9.05
CA ILE A 254 12.80 7.81 9.47
C ILE A 254 12.77 7.60 10.99
N GLN A 255 12.55 8.67 11.76
CA GLN A 255 12.46 8.58 13.21
C GLN A 255 11.24 7.76 13.67
N ILE A 256 10.08 7.93 13.01
CA ILE A 256 8.89 7.10 13.28
C ILE A 256 9.19 5.60 13.12
N PHE A 257 9.91 5.20 12.07
CA PHE A 257 10.30 3.79 11.89
C PHE A 257 11.31 3.27 12.92
N ARG A 258 12.07 4.17 13.55
CA ARG A 258 13.01 3.82 14.63
C ARG A 258 12.34 3.72 15.99
N ASP A 259 11.32 4.56 16.22
CA ASP A 259 10.62 4.64 17.51
C ASP A 259 9.57 3.54 17.69
N TYR A 260 8.99 3.06 16.59
CA TYR A 260 7.93 2.06 16.62
C TYR A 260 8.42 0.69 16.11
N PRO A 261 8.04 -0.42 16.78
CA PRO A 261 8.34 -1.76 16.28
C PRO A 261 7.58 -2.02 14.98
N ARG A 262 8.16 -2.74 14.03
CA ARG A 262 7.54 -3.06 12.73
C ARG A 262 7.11 -4.52 12.64
N CYS A 263 6.13 -4.80 11.79
CA CYS A 263 5.64 -6.15 11.51
C CYS A 263 6.40 -6.86 10.38
N THR A 264 6.04 -6.54 9.14
CA THR A 264 6.40 -7.25 7.90
C THR A 264 7.36 -6.44 7.03
N GLY A 265 7.91 -7.07 6.00
CA GLY A 265 8.79 -6.48 5.00
C GLY A 265 8.05 -5.49 4.11
N ILE A 266 8.25 -4.20 4.32
CA ILE A 266 7.61 -3.12 3.55
C ILE A 266 8.64 -2.03 3.22
N ALA A 267 8.60 -1.55 1.99
CA ALA A 267 9.29 -0.33 1.59
C ALA A 267 8.31 0.85 1.67
N TYR A 268 8.77 1.96 2.24
CA TYR A 268 8.01 3.20 2.37
C TYR A 268 8.73 4.30 1.60
N HIS A 269 8.23 4.61 0.40
CA HIS A 269 8.71 5.76 -0.36
C HIS A 269 8.07 7.02 0.23
N VAL A 270 8.89 7.88 0.83
CA VAL A 270 8.47 9.10 1.51
C VAL A 270 9.11 10.32 0.87
N ALA A 271 8.40 11.44 0.85
CA ALA A 271 8.94 12.69 0.35
C ALA A 271 8.42 13.92 1.09
N ASP A 272 9.32 14.89 1.29
CA ASP A 272 9.02 16.26 1.69
C ASP A 272 9.15 17.15 0.46
N ALA A 273 8.01 17.55 -0.11
CA ALA A 273 7.98 18.36 -1.32
C ALA A 273 8.51 19.78 -1.11
N ARG A 274 8.39 20.34 0.09
CA ARG A 274 8.83 21.71 0.39
C ARG A 274 10.35 21.81 0.49
N ARG A 275 10.99 20.78 1.07
CA ARG A 275 12.46 20.69 1.17
C ARG A 275 13.10 20.00 -0.04
N LYS A 276 12.28 19.43 -0.92
CA LYS A 276 12.72 18.66 -2.09
C LYS A 276 13.63 17.49 -1.70
N GLN A 277 13.17 16.74 -0.70
CA GLN A 277 13.86 15.55 -0.19
C GLN A 277 12.96 14.34 -0.32
N ALA A 278 13.53 13.20 -0.71
CA ALA A 278 12.85 11.93 -0.77
C ALA A 278 13.76 10.82 -0.24
N ALA A 279 13.15 9.77 0.29
CA ALA A 279 13.84 8.55 0.67
C ALA A 279 12.90 7.35 0.54
N VAL A 280 13.49 6.17 0.39
CA VAL A 280 12.77 4.90 0.56
C VAL A 280 13.27 4.26 1.84
N VAL A 281 12.38 4.13 2.82
CA VAL A 281 12.64 3.44 4.08
C VAL A 281 12.21 1.99 3.92
N GLU A 282 13.17 1.07 3.82
CA GLU A 282 12.90 -0.35 3.76
C GLU A 282 12.98 -0.95 5.16
N ALA A 283 11.87 -1.53 5.63
CA ALA A 283 11.74 -2.05 6.98
C ALA A 283 11.37 -3.53 6.98
N SER A 284 11.94 -4.26 7.95
CA SER A 284 11.52 -5.57 8.41
C SER A 284 11.24 -5.53 9.92
N SER A 285 10.87 -6.64 10.54
CA SER A 285 10.72 -6.69 12.00
C SER A 285 12.00 -6.37 12.77
N LYS A 286 13.18 -6.54 12.14
CA LYS A 286 14.49 -6.33 12.78
C LYS A 286 15.29 -5.17 12.21
N MET A 287 15.20 -4.93 10.91
CA MET A 287 16.01 -3.91 10.24
C MET A 287 15.19 -2.72 9.72
N VAL A 288 15.83 -1.55 9.69
CA VAL A 288 15.37 -0.34 8.98
C VAL A 288 16.55 0.17 8.19
N CYS A 289 16.41 0.21 6.87
CA CYS A 289 17.39 0.75 5.94
C CYS A 289 16.79 1.93 5.19
N VAL A 290 17.62 2.89 4.81
CA VAL A 290 17.17 4.10 4.12
C VAL A 290 17.97 4.26 2.85
N ARG A 291 17.27 4.31 1.71
CA ARG A 291 17.85 4.62 0.41
C ARG A 291 17.46 6.04 0.01
N TYR A 292 18.47 6.81 -0.37
CA TYR A 292 18.33 8.17 -0.89
C TYR A 292 18.53 8.16 -2.42
N PRO A 293 18.12 9.24 -3.11
CA PRO A 293 18.52 9.48 -4.49
C PRO A 293 20.05 9.50 -4.64
N MET A 294 20.53 9.22 -5.86
CA MET A 294 21.92 9.46 -6.22
C MET A 294 22.26 10.97 -6.12
N PRO A 295 23.52 11.36 -5.82
CA PRO A 295 23.89 12.77 -5.57
C PRO A 295 23.37 13.80 -6.59
N ASP A 296 23.39 13.45 -7.87
CA ASP A 296 22.98 14.32 -8.99
C ASP A 296 21.61 13.93 -9.60
N THR A 297 20.88 13.04 -8.93
CA THR A 297 19.55 12.59 -9.37
C THR A 297 18.49 13.22 -8.47
N LYS A 298 17.63 14.05 -9.05
CA LYS A 298 16.48 14.67 -8.35
C LYS A 298 15.20 13.88 -8.61
N ALA A 299 15.32 12.56 -8.51
CA ALA A 299 14.24 11.60 -8.68
C ALA A 299 14.51 10.35 -7.83
N LEU A 300 13.44 9.64 -7.46
CA LEU A 300 13.51 8.39 -6.71
C LEU A 300 12.32 7.51 -7.09
N TRP A 301 12.50 6.21 -7.17
CA TRP A 301 11.43 5.26 -7.47
C TRP A 301 11.60 3.96 -6.70
N GLN A 302 10.50 3.24 -6.52
CA GLN A 302 10.43 1.98 -5.77
C GLN A 302 9.29 1.10 -6.31
N THR A 303 9.55 -0.21 -6.37
CA THR A 303 8.54 -1.25 -6.64
C THR A 303 8.58 -2.26 -5.49
N ASN A 304 8.51 -3.57 -5.73
CA ASN A 304 8.23 -4.56 -4.68
C ASN A 304 9.41 -5.46 -4.29
N HIS A 305 10.63 -4.99 -4.55
CA HIS A 305 11.85 -5.67 -4.12
C HIS A 305 12.81 -4.66 -3.52
N SER A 306 13.72 -5.18 -2.70
CA SER A 306 14.69 -4.37 -1.99
C SER A 306 15.70 -3.81 -2.98
N ASN A 307 16.02 -2.53 -2.81
CA ASN A 307 17.10 -1.88 -3.54
C ASN A 307 18.24 -1.46 -2.59
N CYS A 308 18.17 -1.89 -1.33
CA CYS A 308 19.22 -1.70 -0.33
C CYS A 308 20.31 -2.78 -0.45
N TYR A 309 21.00 -2.81 -1.60
CA TYR A 309 22.19 -3.64 -1.87
C TYR A 309 23.46 -2.77 -1.81
N PRO A 310 24.48 -3.09 -0.99
CA PRO A 310 25.69 -2.27 -0.89
C PRO A 310 26.41 -2.11 -2.25
N GLY A 311 26.59 -0.87 -2.69
CA GLY A 311 27.16 -0.51 -4.00
C GLY A 311 26.12 -0.29 -5.10
N TRP A 312 24.85 -0.60 -4.88
CA TRP A 312 23.77 -0.30 -5.82
C TRP A 312 23.24 1.12 -5.60
N MET A 313 23.21 1.92 -6.66
CA MET A 313 22.67 3.29 -6.63
C MET A 313 23.15 4.12 -5.42
N GLY A 314 24.46 4.07 -5.12
CA GLY A 314 25.07 4.85 -4.05
C GLY A 314 24.73 4.39 -2.63
N TYR A 315 23.95 3.32 -2.47
CA TYR A 315 23.62 2.76 -1.17
C TYR A 315 24.82 2.01 -0.57
N SER A 316 25.05 2.18 0.73
CA SER A 316 26.18 1.55 1.44
C SER A 316 25.81 0.97 2.81
N GLY A 317 24.51 0.81 3.10
CA GLY A 317 24.01 0.32 4.39
C GLY A 317 23.97 -1.21 4.47
N TYR A 318 23.11 -1.73 5.35
CA TYR A 318 22.88 -3.17 5.48
C TYR A 318 22.26 -3.77 4.20
N ASN A 319 22.67 -4.98 3.84
CA ASN A 319 22.20 -5.65 2.63
C ASN A 319 20.82 -6.29 2.84
N MET A 320 19.75 -5.52 2.67
CA MET A 320 18.37 -6.05 2.79
C MET A 320 18.04 -7.02 1.65
N VAL A 321 18.71 -6.96 0.49
CA VAL A 321 18.54 -7.96 -0.57
C VAL A 321 18.96 -9.36 -0.09
N ALA A 322 19.93 -9.46 0.83
CA ALA A 322 20.30 -10.75 1.43
C ALA A 322 19.14 -11.36 2.24
N ASP A 323 18.35 -10.53 2.91
CA ASP A 323 17.16 -10.96 3.65
C ASP A 323 16.02 -11.39 2.71
N GLN A 324 16.10 -11.02 1.42
CA GLN A 324 15.13 -11.41 0.40
C GLN A 324 15.46 -12.74 -0.30
N VAL A 325 16.69 -13.25 -0.18
CA VAL A 325 17.14 -14.43 -0.95
C VAL A 325 16.21 -15.62 -0.77
N VAL A 326 15.85 -15.92 0.46
CA VAL A 326 15.02 -17.09 0.78
C VAL A 326 13.55 -16.82 0.44
N VAL A 327 13.01 -15.66 0.84
CA VAL A 327 11.58 -15.33 0.64
C VAL A 327 11.19 -15.12 -0.82
N ASN A 328 12.13 -14.64 -1.65
CA ASN A 328 11.92 -14.40 -3.07
C ASN A 328 12.60 -15.46 -3.96
N GLU A 329 13.16 -16.53 -3.38
CA GLU A 329 13.90 -17.59 -4.09
C GLU A 329 14.95 -17.04 -5.10
N LEU A 330 15.73 -16.03 -4.69
CA LEU A 330 16.77 -15.46 -5.54
C LEU A 330 17.93 -16.47 -5.72
N LYS A 331 18.32 -16.72 -6.97
CA LYS A 331 19.32 -17.76 -7.32
C LYS A 331 20.73 -17.40 -6.87
N ASP A 332 21.16 -16.18 -7.11
CA ASP A 332 22.51 -15.72 -6.79
C ASP A 332 22.53 -14.20 -6.57
N ILE A 333 23.09 -13.76 -5.45
CA ILE A 333 23.27 -12.35 -5.11
C ILE A 333 24.74 -11.98 -4.83
N SER A 334 25.68 -12.87 -5.18
CA SER A 334 27.11 -12.71 -4.91
C SER A 334 27.74 -11.47 -5.56
N THR A 335 27.12 -10.96 -6.63
CA THR A 335 27.45 -9.68 -7.26
C THR A 335 26.16 -8.93 -7.58
N ILE A 336 26.25 -7.61 -7.81
CA ILE A 336 25.13 -6.78 -8.28
C ILE A 336 24.55 -7.36 -9.58
N GLN A 337 25.40 -7.78 -10.52
CA GLN A 337 24.95 -8.35 -11.79
C GLN A 337 24.17 -9.65 -11.57
N ASN A 338 24.68 -10.57 -10.75
CA ASN A 338 24.01 -11.83 -10.48
C ASN A 338 22.68 -11.63 -9.76
N TRP A 339 22.61 -10.65 -8.85
CA TRP A 339 21.35 -10.26 -8.21
C TRP A 339 20.34 -9.73 -9.22
N GLN A 340 20.74 -8.80 -10.09
CA GLN A 340 19.88 -8.25 -11.14
C GLN A 340 19.42 -9.33 -12.14
N ASP A 341 20.27 -10.31 -12.44
CA ASP A 341 19.91 -11.46 -13.28
C ASP A 341 18.93 -12.41 -12.57
N SER A 342 19.06 -12.58 -11.25
CA SER A 342 18.10 -13.33 -10.43
C SER A 342 16.70 -12.69 -10.43
N LEU A 343 16.61 -11.37 -10.43
CA LEU A 343 15.32 -10.65 -10.55
C LEU A 343 14.67 -10.81 -11.93
N LYS A 344 15.45 -11.11 -12.97
CA LYS A 344 14.96 -11.27 -14.35
C LYS A 344 14.51 -12.69 -14.69
N ASP A 345 14.63 -13.63 -13.75
CA ASP A 345 14.28 -15.02 -14.00
C ASP A 345 12.79 -15.14 -14.36
N PRO A 346 12.44 -15.55 -15.59
CA PRO A 346 11.04 -15.60 -16.03
C PRO A 346 10.20 -16.65 -15.31
N TYR A 347 10.84 -17.60 -14.59
CA TYR A 347 10.16 -18.66 -13.85
C TYR A 347 10.15 -18.44 -12.34
N ASN A 348 10.68 -17.30 -11.86
CA ASN A 348 10.52 -16.91 -10.48
C ASN A 348 9.20 -16.14 -10.32
N PHE A 349 8.27 -16.72 -9.56
CA PHE A 349 6.94 -16.15 -9.32
C PHE A 349 6.84 -15.47 -7.94
N TYR A 350 7.93 -15.37 -7.18
CA TYR A 350 7.93 -14.79 -5.84
C TYR A 350 8.48 -13.36 -5.82
N VAL A 351 9.39 -13.03 -6.74
CA VAL A 351 9.81 -11.64 -6.98
C VAL A 351 8.65 -10.89 -7.63
N GLN A 352 8.13 -9.85 -6.98
CA GLN A 352 7.02 -9.08 -7.52
C GLN A 352 7.53 -7.92 -8.38
N ALA A 353 7.14 -7.93 -9.66
CA ALA A 353 7.24 -6.80 -10.58
C ALA A 353 8.61 -6.07 -10.68
N PRO A 354 9.75 -6.77 -10.76
CA PRO A 354 11.06 -6.13 -10.82
C PRO A 354 11.27 -5.35 -12.13
N SER A 355 10.62 -5.76 -13.23
CA SER A 355 10.62 -5.08 -14.53
C SER A 355 10.20 -3.62 -14.44
N ARG A 356 9.24 -3.30 -13.56
CA ARG A 356 8.75 -1.93 -13.36
C ARG A 356 9.83 -0.99 -12.83
N PHE A 357 10.77 -1.48 -12.03
CA PHE A 357 11.85 -0.65 -11.50
C PHE A 357 12.76 -0.16 -12.61
N VAL A 358 13.09 -1.06 -13.55
CA VAL A 358 13.84 -0.72 -14.77
C VAL A 358 13.01 0.19 -15.67
N ARG A 359 11.69 -0.07 -15.78
CA ARG A 359 10.82 0.75 -16.61
C ARG A 359 10.69 2.19 -16.11
N TYR A 360 10.63 2.40 -14.79
CA TYR A 360 10.64 3.74 -14.21
C TYR A 360 11.96 4.46 -14.50
N ASP A 361 13.10 3.79 -14.38
CA ASP A 361 14.40 4.37 -14.75
C ASP A 361 14.39 4.88 -16.21
N GLU A 362 13.95 4.05 -17.16
CA GLU A 362 13.85 4.44 -18.58
C GLU A 362 12.93 5.64 -18.79
N LEU A 363 11.73 5.61 -18.19
CA LEU A 363 10.71 6.63 -18.40
C LEU A 363 11.06 7.96 -17.73
N ILE A 364 11.60 7.94 -16.52
CA ILE A 364 12.02 9.16 -15.81
C ILE A 364 13.14 9.86 -16.60
N HIS A 365 14.09 9.11 -17.16
CA HIS A 365 15.13 9.68 -18.03
C HIS A 365 14.56 10.15 -19.38
N GLN A 366 13.64 9.40 -19.97
CA GLN A 366 12.97 9.79 -21.22
C GLN A 366 12.22 11.12 -21.09
N TYR A 367 11.56 11.34 -19.94
CA TYR A 367 10.79 12.55 -19.65
C TYR A 367 11.55 13.58 -18.80
N TYR A 368 12.87 13.47 -18.70
CA TYR A 368 13.71 14.40 -17.95
C TYR A 368 13.41 15.86 -18.32
N GLY A 369 13.16 16.69 -17.31
CA GLY A 369 12.82 18.11 -17.49
C GLY A 369 11.41 18.36 -18.04
N ASN A 370 10.56 17.34 -18.13
CA ASN A 370 9.20 17.44 -18.64
C ASN A 370 8.23 16.44 -17.98
N ILE A 371 8.39 16.11 -16.70
CA ILE A 371 7.45 15.27 -15.95
C ILE A 371 6.27 16.15 -15.47
N THR A 372 5.46 16.59 -16.42
CA THR A 372 4.17 17.25 -16.18
C THR A 372 3.12 16.23 -15.74
N VAL A 373 1.94 16.68 -15.29
CA VAL A 373 0.82 15.79 -14.99
C VAL A 373 0.45 14.90 -16.18
N ASP A 374 0.37 15.45 -17.40
CA ASP A 374 0.01 14.67 -18.60
C ASP A 374 1.04 13.58 -18.92
N ASN A 375 2.33 13.88 -18.75
CA ASN A 375 3.38 12.89 -18.93
C ASN A 375 3.42 11.89 -17.78
N ALA A 376 3.13 12.30 -16.54
CA ALA A 376 2.96 11.39 -15.42
C ALA A 376 1.78 10.42 -15.67
N ILE A 377 0.63 10.89 -16.15
CA ILE A 377 -0.49 10.03 -16.55
C ILE A 377 -0.04 8.99 -17.60
N THR A 378 0.80 9.41 -18.55
CA THR A 378 1.36 8.51 -19.57
C THR A 378 2.30 7.47 -18.97
N ILE A 379 3.13 7.85 -17.99
CA ILE A 379 4.07 6.96 -17.28
C ILE A 379 3.31 5.94 -16.43
N MET A 380 2.32 6.39 -15.65
CA MET A 380 1.51 5.52 -14.78
C MET A 380 0.64 4.56 -15.61
N GLY A 381 0.17 4.99 -16.78
CA GLY A 381 -0.53 4.12 -17.73
C GLY A 381 0.37 3.21 -18.59
N ASP A 382 1.67 3.11 -18.32
CA ASP A 382 2.61 2.39 -19.19
C ASP A 382 2.44 0.86 -19.10
N CYS A 383 2.27 0.25 -20.26
CA CYS A 383 2.12 -1.20 -20.45
C CYS A 383 3.34 -1.85 -21.13
N PHE A 384 4.53 -1.24 -21.08
CA PHE A 384 5.73 -1.79 -21.70
C PHE A 384 6.60 -2.53 -20.69
N ASP A 385 6.98 -3.76 -21.01
CA ASP A 385 7.89 -4.57 -20.20
C ASP A 385 9.31 -4.51 -20.78
N PRO A 386 10.29 -3.94 -20.05
CA PRO A 386 11.67 -3.82 -20.52
C PRO A 386 12.39 -5.17 -20.63
N TYR A 387 11.94 -6.22 -19.94
CA TYR A 387 12.60 -7.53 -19.97
C TYR A 387 12.29 -8.28 -21.27
N THR A 388 11.03 -8.24 -21.72
CA THR A 388 10.63 -8.82 -23.01
C THR A 388 10.73 -7.87 -24.19
N ARG A 389 10.81 -6.56 -23.92
CA ARG A 389 10.69 -5.49 -24.92
C ARG A 389 9.35 -5.52 -25.66
N MET A 390 8.30 -5.99 -24.99
CA MET A 390 6.95 -6.06 -25.53
C MET A 390 6.03 -5.10 -24.80
N LYS A 391 5.06 -4.56 -25.54
CA LYS A 391 3.94 -3.82 -24.96
C LYS A 391 2.78 -4.79 -24.71
N ARG A 392 2.36 -4.95 -23.45
CA ARG A 392 1.15 -5.67 -23.07
C ARG A 392 -0.06 -5.00 -23.74
N ALA A 393 -0.89 -5.79 -24.42
CA ALA A 393 -2.14 -5.27 -24.94
C ALA A 393 -3.05 -4.88 -23.78
N LYS A 394 -3.77 -3.76 -23.91
CA LYS A 394 -4.56 -3.14 -22.83
C LYS A 394 -5.46 -4.14 -22.10
N GLU A 395 -6.17 -4.98 -22.85
CA GLU A 395 -7.17 -5.93 -22.34
C GLU A 395 -6.60 -7.32 -21.99
N LEU A 396 -5.29 -7.54 -22.12
CA LEU A 396 -4.67 -8.83 -21.85
C LEU A 396 -3.87 -8.81 -20.55
N PRO A 397 -4.07 -9.76 -19.64
CA PRO A 397 -3.33 -9.81 -18.40
C PRO A 397 -1.88 -10.33 -18.58
N SER A 398 -1.01 -9.94 -17.64
CA SER A 398 0.28 -10.58 -17.40
C SER A 398 0.10 -11.88 -16.61
N TRP A 399 0.76 -12.94 -17.03
CA TRP A 399 0.70 -14.25 -16.36
C TRP A 399 1.86 -14.50 -15.39
N THR A 400 2.84 -13.61 -15.35
CA THR A 400 4.04 -13.78 -14.52
C THR A 400 4.36 -12.49 -13.77
N ASN A 401 5.13 -12.62 -12.68
CA ASN A 401 5.52 -11.48 -11.87
C ASN A 401 6.75 -10.75 -12.40
N ASN A 402 7.54 -11.38 -13.28
CA ASN A 402 8.78 -10.80 -13.81
C ASN A 402 8.68 -10.38 -15.28
N ILE A 403 7.87 -11.09 -16.07
CA ILE A 403 7.70 -10.91 -17.51
C ILE A 403 6.27 -10.45 -17.80
N LEU A 404 6.15 -9.44 -18.66
CA LEU A 404 4.92 -8.72 -18.99
C LEU A 404 4.24 -8.04 -17.80
N CYS A 405 4.90 -8.02 -16.64
CA CYS A 405 4.49 -7.19 -15.52
C CYS A 405 4.82 -5.72 -15.86
N THR A 406 3.79 -4.89 -15.92
CA THR A 406 3.84 -3.50 -16.38
C THR A 406 3.40 -2.53 -15.30
N ILE A 407 3.72 -1.24 -15.43
CA ILE A 407 3.35 -0.20 -14.45
C ILE A 407 1.84 -0.19 -14.23
N CYS A 408 1.07 -0.01 -15.31
CA CYS A 408 -0.37 -0.27 -15.28
C CYS A 408 -0.58 -1.79 -15.26
N ALA A 409 -0.75 -2.35 -14.06
CA ALA A 409 -0.78 -3.80 -13.86
C ALA A 409 -2.17 -4.39 -14.17
N MET A 410 -2.15 -5.61 -14.71
CA MET A 410 -3.34 -6.44 -14.89
C MET A 410 -2.91 -7.90 -14.93
N TYR A 411 -3.53 -8.74 -14.11
CA TYR A 411 -3.24 -10.17 -13.96
C TYR A 411 -4.50 -11.01 -14.25
N PRO A 412 -4.36 -12.33 -14.50
CA PRO A 412 -5.51 -13.19 -14.79
C PRO A 412 -6.36 -13.45 -13.53
N ASP A 413 -7.62 -13.85 -13.76
CA ASP A 413 -8.50 -14.32 -12.69
C ASP A 413 -8.00 -15.61 -12.06
N PHE A 414 -8.09 -15.64 -10.73
CA PHE A 414 -7.92 -16.82 -9.90
C PHE A 414 -9.23 -17.16 -9.19
N THR A 415 -9.59 -18.43 -9.19
CA THR A 415 -10.72 -18.93 -8.41
C THR A 415 -10.28 -19.24 -6.98
N PHE A 416 -11.05 -18.72 -6.03
CA PHE A 416 -10.92 -18.95 -4.60
C PHE A 416 -12.22 -19.51 -4.03
N GLN A 417 -12.09 -20.25 -2.94
CA GLN A 417 -13.23 -20.80 -2.21
C GLN A 417 -13.28 -20.21 -0.80
N ALA A 418 -14.18 -19.27 -0.54
CA ALA A 418 -14.43 -18.74 0.79
C ALA A 418 -15.54 -19.49 1.51
N ALA A 419 -15.65 -19.26 2.82
CA ALA A 419 -16.76 -19.73 3.61
C ALA A 419 -18.07 -19.00 3.19
N PRO A 420 -19.25 -19.59 3.43
CA PRO A 420 -20.51 -18.88 3.30
C PRO A 420 -20.53 -17.59 4.14
N PRO A 421 -21.20 -16.52 3.67
CA PRO A 421 -22.07 -16.46 2.49
C PRO A 421 -21.34 -16.22 1.16
N VAL A 422 -20.03 -16.00 1.15
CA VAL A 422 -19.28 -15.64 -0.07
C VAL A 422 -19.21 -16.81 -1.06
N GLY A 423 -18.81 -17.99 -0.59
CA GLY A 423 -18.67 -19.18 -1.46
C GLY A 423 -17.53 -19.06 -2.47
N GLU A 424 -17.70 -19.65 -3.66
CA GLU A 424 -16.73 -19.55 -4.75
C GLU A 424 -16.76 -18.16 -5.36
N PHE A 425 -15.58 -17.57 -5.59
CA PHE A 425 -15.46 -16.31 -6.31
C PHE A 425 -14.20 -16.29 -7.18
N LYS A 426 -14.17 -15.37 -8.15
CA LYS A 426 -12.99 -15.07 -8.96
C LYS A 426 -12.46 -13.70 -8.59
N ALA A 427 -11.13 -13.58 -8.50
CA ALA A 427 -10.47 -12.31 -8.33
C ALA A 427 -9.12 -12.29 -9.06
N HIS A 428 -8.71 -11.12 -9.53
CA HIS A 428 -7.41 -10.87 -10.12
C HIS A 428 -6.81 -9.57 -9.58
N VAL A 429 -5.50 -9.40 -9.77
CA VAL A 429 -4.80 -8.17 -9.46
C VAL A 429 -4.83 -7.22 -10.65
N ALA A 430 -5.16 -5.97 -10.39
CA ALA A 430 -4.91 -4.84 -11.26
C ALA A 430 -4.77 -3.57 -10.41
N ASN A 431 -4.51 -2.45 -11.06
CA ASN A 431 -4.41 -1.17 -10.37
C ASN A 431 -5.77 -0.77 -9.75
N MET A 432 -5.83 -0.66 -8.42
CA MET A 432 -7.02 -0.27 -7.65
C MET A 432 -7.23 1.24 -7.64
N TRP A 433 -6.14 2.00 -7.61
CA TRP A 433 -6.11 3.44 -7.81
C TRP A 433 -4.70 3.89 -8.21
N SER A 434 -4.67 5.00 -8.94
CA SER A 434 -3.44 5.69 -9.34
C SER A 434 -3.52 7.16 -8.92
N LEU A 435 -2.50 7.66 -8.23
CA LEU A 435 -2.45 9.03 -7.72
C LEU A 435 -1.21 9.76 -8.23
N ILE A 436 -1.41 10.97 -8.74
CA ILE A 436 -0.37 11.92 -9.09
C ILE A 436 -0.58 13.17 -8.24
N ALA A 437 0.44 13.65 -7.54
CA ALA A 437 0.31 14.79 -6.64
C ALA A 437 1.46 15.79 -6.77
N TYR A 438 1.14 17.05 -6.51
CA TYR A 438 2.08 18.10 -6.13
C TYR A 438 1.85 18.40 -4.64
N PRO A 439 2.54 17.72 -3.70
CA PRO A 439 2.19 17.78 -2.28
C PRO A 439 2.33 19.17 -1.68
N GLU A 440 3.26 19.97 -2.18
CA GLU A 440 3.50 21.33 -1.73
C GLU A 440 2.26 22.23 -1.89
N SER A 441 1.56 22.15 -3.04
CA SER A 441 0.33 22.93 -3.29
C SER A 441 -0.95 22.20 -2.85
N GLY A 442 -0.83 20.91 -2.58
CA GLY A 442 -1.92 20.02 -2.27
C GLY A 442 -2.78 19.62 -3.46
N ASP A 443 -2.37 19.95 -4.69
CA ASP A 443 -3.05 19.52 -5.91
C ASP A 443 -2.77 18.05 -6.19
N PHE A 444 -3.80 17.30 -6.58
CA PHE A 444 -3.64 15.90 -6.96
C PHE A 444 -4.68 15.46 -7.99
N TRP A 445 -4.34 14.39 -8.70
CA TRP A 445 -5.12 13.74 -9.72
C TRP A 445 -5.25 12.26 -9.36
N LEU A 446 -6.49 11.79 -9.26
CA LEU A 446 -6.82 10.43 -8.83
C LEU A 446 -7.56 9.69 -9.94
N ALA A 447 -7.04 8.54 -10.35
CA ALA A 447 -7.76 7.55 -11.12
C ALA A 447 -8.23 6.43 -10.18
N ILE A 448 -9.54 6.14 -10.18
CA ILE A 448 -10.17 5.12 -9.31
C ILE A 448 -11.47 4.53 -9.89
N ASN A 449 -11.93 5.08 -11.02
CA ASN A 449 -13.27 4.82 -11.56
C ASN A 449 -13.36 3.57 -12.47
N ASP A 450 -12.26 2.83 -12.62
CA ASP A 450 -12.17 1.59 -13.40
C ASP A 450 -11.23 0.59 -12.69
N PHE A 451 -10.94 -0.55 -13.32
CA PHE A 451 -10.01 -1.57 -12.83
C PHE A 451 -9.37 -2.31 -14.03
N PRO A 452 -8.14 -1.99 -14.46
CA PRO A 452 -7.17 -1.04 -13.87
C PRO A 452 -7.68 0.40 -13.78
N ALA A 453 -7.36 1.10 -12.68
CA ALA A 453 -7.93 2.41 -12.38
C ALA A 453 -7.59 3.49 -13.41
N GLU A 454 -6.40 3.45 -14.01
CA GLU A 454 -5.92 4.40 -15.01
C GLU A 454 -6.83 4.43 -16.25
N TYR A 455 -7.58 3.36 -16.52
CA TYR A 455 -8.51 3.28 -17.64
C TYR A 455 -9.74 4.17 -17.45
N GLY A 456 -10.09 4.47 -16.19
CA GLY A 456 -11.18 5.36 -15.82
C GLY A 456 -10.82 6.85 -15.92
N GLY A 457 -9.56 7.17 -16.19
CA GLY A 457 -9.04 8.53 -16.24
C GLY A 457 -8.85 9.17 -14.87
N TYR A 458 -8.17 10.32 -14.85
CA TYR A 458 -7.79 11.02 -13.64
C TYR A 458 -8.71 12.22 -13.36
N VAL A 459 -9.11 12.36 -12.09
CA VAL A 459 -9.93 13.46 -11.58
C VAL A 459 -9.10 14.35 -10.67
N GLN A 460 -9.15 15.67 -10.88
CA GLN A 460 -8.39 16.64 -10.11
C GLN A 460 -9.10 17.05 -8.81
N PHE A 461 -8.31 17.20 -7.74
CA PHE A 461 -8.71 17.73 -6.45
C PHE A 461 -7.60 18.60 -5.84
N ASN A 462 -7.92 19.29 -4.74
CA ASN A 462 -6.94 19.97 -3.90
C ASN A 462 -7.20 19.67 -2.42
N LEU A 463 -6.19 19.16 -1.70
CA LEU A 463 -6.30 18.74 -0.30
C LEU A 463 -6.68 19.91 0.62
N HIS A 464 -6.10 21.09 0.42
CA HIS A 464 -6.41 22.25 1.26
C HIS A 464 -7.84 22.74 1.08
N GLN A 465 -8.43 22.56 -0.11
CA GLN A 465 -9.84 22.85 -0.34
C GLN A 465 -10.73 21.80 0.32
N LEU A 466 -10.37 20.52 0.21
CA LEU A 466 -11.11 19.41 0.84
C LEU A 466 -11.13 19.51 2.37
N LEU A 467 -10.06 20.02 2.99
CA LEU A 467 -9.97 20.22 4.45
C LEU A 467 -10.73 21.44 4.99
N LYS A 468 -11.12 22.38 4.13
CA LYS A 468 -11.86 23.61 4.52
C LYS A 468 -13.37 23.44 4.54
N GLN A 469 -13.87 22.44 3.81
CA GLN A 469 -15.28 22.10 3.66
C GLN A 469 -15.69 21.12 4.75
#